data_AF-A0A382H5L3-F1
#
_entry.id   AF-A0A382H5L3-F1
#
_cell.length_a   1.000
_cell.length_b   1.000
_cell.length_c   1.000
_cell.angle_alpha   90.00
_cell.angle_beta   90.00
_cell.angle_gamma   90.00
#
_symmetry.space_group_name_H-M   'P 1'
#
loop_
_entity.id
_entity.type
_entity.pdbx_description
1 polymer ?
#
loop_
_entity_poly.entity_id
_entity_poly.type
_entity_poly.pdbx_seq_one_letter_code
_entity_poly.pdbx_strand_id
1 'polypeptide(L)' 'MVELYTAGSYNRGKHVGGWSVLLVDNDNRTVLSGMEPDADADRMELIAAVSGIETLPSGSHITIT' A
#
# COMPACT_ATOMS: atom_id res chain seq x y z
N MET A 1 -15.92 7.44 -4.23
CA MET A 1 -15.39 6.12 -3.79
C MET A 1 -13.93 6.15 -4.15
N VAL A 2 -13.05 5.85 -3.18
CA VAL A 2 -11.61 5.87 -3.40
C VAL A 2 -11.14 4.46 -3.73
N GLU A 3 -10.30 4.31 -4.75
CA GLU A 3 -9.68 3.03 -5.10
C GLU A 3 -8.23 3.00 -4.63
N LEU A 4 -7.86 1.95 -3.91
CA LEU A 4 -6.49 1.69 -3.48
C LEU A 4 -5.98 0.44 -4.21
N TYR A 5 -4.97 0.63 -5.07
CA TYR A 5 -4.27 -0.49 -5.71
C TYR A 5 -3.00 -0.77 -4.92
N THR A 6 -2.90 -1.95 -4.32
CA THR A 6 -1.81 -2.28 -3.39
C THR A 6 -0.85 -3.31 -3.98
N ALA A 7 0.41 -3.24 -3.57
CA ALA A 7 1.39 -4.26 -3.92
C ALA A 7 2.42 -4.41 -2.80
N GLY A 8 2.81 -5.66 -2.55
CA GLY A 8 3.92 -6.04 -1.69
C GLY A 8 4.95 -6.86 -2.45
N SER A 9 6.22 -6.75 -2.05
CA SER A 9 7.31 -7.54 -2.63
C SER A 9 8.40 -7.78 -1.60
N TYR A 10 9.18 -8.85 -1.79
CA TYR A 10 10.34 -9.15 -0.96
C TYR A 10 11.58 -9.45 -1.81
N ASN A 11 12.67 -8.74 -1.52
CA ASN A 11 13.96 -9.01 -2.13
C ASN A 11 14.82 -9.90 -1.22
N ARG A 12 14.90 -11.18 -1.56
CA ARG A 12 15.70 -12.18 -0.82
C ARG A 12 17.18 -11.84 -0.73
N GLY A 13 17.77 -11.26 -1.79
CA GLY A 13 19.20 -10.95 -1.81
C GLY A 13 19.58 -9.73 -0.97
N LYS A 14 18.63 -8.84 -0.70
CA LYS A 14 18.82 -7.63 0.11
C LYS A 14 18.20 -7.72 1.50
N HIS A 15 17.44 -8.77 1.78
CA HIS A 15 16.69 -8.93 3.04
C HIS A 15 15.75 -7.76 3.34
N VAL A 16 15.04 -7.28 2.31
CA VAL A 16 14.17 -6.09 2.41
C VAL A 16 12.84 -6.36 1.73
N GLY A 17 11.75 -6.06 2.42
CA GLY A 17 10.41 -5.95 1.88
C GLY A 17 10.13 -4.54 1.37
N GLY A 18 9.39 -4.43 0.28
CA GLY A 18 8.91 -3.15 -0.26
C GLY A 18 7.41 -3.20 -0.52
N TRP A 19 6.73 -2.08 -0.29
CA TRP A 19 5.29 -1.95 -0.48
C TRP A 19 4.95 -0.65 -1.22
N SER A 20 3.81 -0.64 -1.91
CA SER A 20 3.29 0.56 -2.55
C SER A 20 1.77 0.57 -2.63
N VAL A 21 1.21 1.78 -2.70
CA VAL A 21 -0.22 2.02 -2.92
C VAL A 21 -0.38 3.09 -3.99
N LEU A 22 -1.21 2.83 -4.99
CA LEU A 22 -1.78 3.88 -5.84
C LEU A 22 -3.19 4.19 -5.34
N LEU A 23 -3.38 5.38 -4.81
CA LEU A 23 -4.67 5.92 -4.41
C LEU A 23 -5.25 6.73 -5.57
N VAL A 24 -6.47 6.38 -5.98
CA VAL A 24 -7.22 7.07 -7.03
C VAL A 24 -8.50 7.63 -6.43
N ASP A 25 -8.63 8.96 -6.47
CA ASP A 25 -9.84 9.68 -6.08
C ASP A 25 -10.24 10.64 -7.20
N ASN A 26 -11.25 10.23 -7.98
CA ASN A 26 -11.63 10.87 -9.24
C ASN A 26 -10.42 10.98 -10.20
N ASP A 27 -10.00 12.19 -10.56
CA ASP A 27 -8.85 12.45 -11.43
C ASP A 27 -7.52 12.53 -10.67
N ASN A 28 -7.55 12.53 -9.33
CA ASN A 28 -6.36 12.65 -8.51
C ASN A 28 -5.72 11.29 -8.28
N ARG A 29 -4.40 11.23 -8.47
CA ARG A 29 -3.58 10.03 -8.26
C ARG A 29 -2.46 10.35 -7.29
N THR A 30 -2.40 9.59 -6.20
CA THR A 30 -1.35 9.71 -5.19
C THR A 30 -0.67 8.35 -5.02
N VAL A 31 0.65 8.36 -4.94
CA VAL A 31 1.44 7.14 -4.68
C VAL A 31 2.04 7.22 -3.29
N LEU A 32 1.89 6.13 -2.54
CA LEU A 32 2.59 5.88 -1.28
C LEU A 32 3.50 4.67 -1.48
N SER A 33 4.65 4.67 -0.80
CA SER A 33 5.54 3.52 -0.83
C SER A 33 6.48 3.54 0.37
N GLY A 34 6.94 2.36 0.76
CA GLY A 34 7.92 2.20 1.82
C GLY A 34 8.67 0.89 1.73
N MET A 35 9.58 0.68 2.67
CA MET A 35 10.40 -0.51 2.77
C MET A 35 10.62 -0.89 4.23
N GLU A 36 10.69 -2.19 4.51
CA GLU A 36 10.92 -2.73 5.84
C GLU A 36 12.03 -3.81 5.79
N PRO A 37 12.98 -3.80 6.74
CA PRO A 37 13.98 -4.86 6.83
C PRO A 37 13.32 -6.18 7.24
N ASP A 38 13.80 -7.29 6.67
CA ASP A 38 13.41 -8.66 7.05
C ASP A 38 11.89 -8.93 7.06
N ALA A 39 11.15 -8.27 6.18
CA ALA A 39 9.71 -8.44 6.05
C ALA A 39 9.34 -9.08 4.71
N ASP A 40 8.55 -10.15 4.74
CA ASP A 40 8.12 -10.89 3.55
C ASP A 40 7.03 -10.16 2.73
N ALA A 41 6.68 -10.73 1.57
CA ALA A 41 5.75 -10.13 0.62
C ALA A 41 4.33 -10.00 1.21
N ASP A 42 3.83 -11.03 1.89
CA ASP A 42 2.50 -11.04 2.52
C ASP A 42 2.37 -9.91 3.55
N ARG A 43 3.41 -9.70 4.38
CA ARG A 43 3.44 -8.56 5.30
C ARG A 43 3.45 -7.22 4.56
N MET A 44 4.17 -7.11 3.44
CA MET A 44 4.20 -5.88 2.64
C MET A 44 2.87 -5.57 1.97
N GLU A 45 2.12 -6.58 1.51
CA GLU A 45 0.76 -6.39 0.97
C GLU A 45 -0.18 -5.81 2.02
N LEU A 46 -0.11 -6.32 3.26
CA LEU A 46 -0.90 -5.81 4.38
C LEU A 46 -0.48 -4.40 4.79
N ILE A 47 0.82 -4.10 4.84
CA ILE A 47 1.31 -2.74 5.13
C ILE A 47 0.82 -1.77 4.05
N ALA A 48 0.88 -2.12 2.76
CA ALA A 48 0.33 -1.30 1.70
C ALA A 48 -1.16 -0.97 1.95
N ALA A 49 -1.99 -1.98 2.19
CA ALA A 49 -3.41 -1.77 2.44
C ALA A 49 -3.66 -0.85 3.65
N VAL A 50 -3.00 -1.10 4.78
CA VAL A 50 -3.15 -0.29 6.00
C VAL A 50 -2.67 1.14 5.78
N SER A 51 -1.49 1.33 5.20
CA SER A 51 -0.93 2.65 4.95
C SER A 51 -1.81 3.48 4.00
N GLY A 52 -2.47 2.85 3.02
CA GLY A 52 -3.47 3.53 2.18
C GLY A 52 -4.68 4.01 2.99
N ILE A 53 -5.25 3.12 3.81
CA ILE A 53 -6.42 3.42 4.66
C ILE A 53 -6.12 4.57 5.64
N GLU A 54 -4.95 4.58 6.27
CA GLU A 54 -4.56 5.58 7.27
C GLU A 54 -4.47 7.01 6.71
N THR A 55 -4.35 7.18 5.39
CA THR A 55 -4.35 8.51 4.75
C THR A 55 -5.75 9.08 4.54
N LEU A 56 -6.80 8.28 4.69
CA LEU A 56 -8.16 8.66 4.34
C LEU A 56 -8.95 9.16 5.56
N PRO A 57 -9.87 10.12 5.37
CA PRO A 57 -10.78 10.54 6.44
C PRO A 57 -11.66 9.38 6.94
N SER A 58 -12.01 9.40 8.22
CA SER A 58 -12.97 8.44 8.80
C SER A 58 -14.31 8.45 8.06
N GLY A 59 -14.85 7.26 7.79
CA GLY A 59 -16.10 7.08 7.03
C GLY A 59 -15.94 7.05 5.50
N SER A 60 -14.70 7.12 5.00
CA SER A 60 -14.40 6.95 3.57
C SER A 60 -14.89 5.59 3.06
N HIS A 61 -15.54 5.59 1.90
CA HIS A 61 -15.92 4.37 1.19
C HIS A 61 -14.83 4.01 0.19
N ILE A 62 -14.21 2.86 0.40
CA ILE A 62 -13.01 2.44 -0.33
C ILE A 62 -13.20 1.07 -0.98
N THR A 63 -12.45 0.86 -2.07
CA THR A 63 -12.18 -0.45 -2.65
C THR A 63 -10.68 -0.67 -2.61
N ILE A 64 -10.24 -1.86 -2.18
CA ILE A 64 -8.83 -2.27 -2.21
C ILE A 64 -8.70 -3.38 -3.25
N THR A 65 -7.73 -3.24 -4.15
CA THR A 65 -7.44 -4.18 -5.25
C THR A 65 -5.97 -4.55 -5.28
#